data_AF-A0A496BBW1-F1
#
_entry.id   AF-A0A496BBW1-F1
#
_cell.length_a   1.000
_cell.length_b   1.000
_cell.length_c   1.000
_cell.angle_alpha   90.00
_cell.angle_beta   90.00
_cell.angle_gamma   90.00
#
_symmetry.space_group_name_H-M   'P 1'
#
loop_
_entity.id
_entity.type
_entity.pdbx_description
1 polymer ?
#
loop_
_entity_poly.entity_id
_entity_poly.type
_entity_poly.pdbx_seq_one_letter_code
_entity_poly.pdbx_strand_id
1 'polypeptide(L)'
;MFKRRWYWGLVILVSLGVGGSFLFLKPKATKEPVKIYTAVTPDPQSIPTQETVAHETDTSTPHNHDHSHGHSHEAVPHTHEAETNTSSGGYDWQDDGVFESSSDPWEQIYPEQESPNTDDTYPPRDWYKTEDPILYAQYLRAQLIKQFGDISQVHIFVEWQKKRRQGLPIRDAAEYIAFLEAQYYLWPSEMTLSTLKTFQEEKASGVQIIFEK
;
A
#
# COMPACT_ATOMS: atom_id res chain seq x y z
N MET A 1 -62.73 15.07 6.59
CA MET A 1 -61.34 15.05 7.07
C MET A 1 -60.78 13.62 7.29
N PHE A 2 -61.07 12.63 6.41
CA PHE A 2 -60.66 11.23 6.62
C PHE A 2 -59.54 10.70 5.71
N LYS A 3 -59.02 11.51 4.76
CA LYS A 3 -58.08 11.02 3.73
C LYS A 3 -56.59 10.99 4.16
N ARG A 4 -56.21 11.63 5.27
CA ARG A 4 -54.78 11.79 5.64
C ARG A 4 -54.20 10.63 6.44
N ARG A 5 -55.04 9.82 7.08
CA ARG A 5 -54.59 8.67 7.92
C ARG A 5 -54.39 7.37 7.14
N TRP A 6 -54.99 7.23 5.95
CA TRP A 6 -54.86 6.02 5.14
C TRP A 6 -53.48 5.91 4.46
N TYR A 7 -52.88 7.04 4.11
CA TYR A 7 -51.57 7.08 3.43
C TYR A 7 -50.43 6.53 4.30
N TRP A 8 -50.48 6.79 5.62
CA TRP A 8 -49.47 6.28 6.56
C TRP A 8 -49.49 4.75 6.69
N GLY A 9 -50.67 4.12 6.62
CA GLY A 9 -50.78 2.66 6.63
C GLY A 9 -50.14 2.01 5.41
N LEU A 10 -50.26 2.62 4.23
CA LEU A 10 -49.68 2.12 2.98
C LEU A 10 -48.15 2.22 2.97
N VAL A 11 -47.58 3.29 3.52
CA VAL A 11 -46.11 3.48 3.58
C VAL A 11 -45.44 2.46 4.51
N ILE A 12 -46.07 2.12 5.63
CA ILE A 12 -45.55 1.10 6.56
C ILE A 12 -45.59 -0.30 5.92
N LEU A 13 -46.61 -0.60 5.13
CA LEU A 13 -46.76 -1.91 4.48
C LEU A 13 -45.73 -2.11 3.34
N VAL A 14 -45.43 -1.05 2.57
CA VAL A 14 -44.39 -1.10 1.52
C VAL A 14 -42.99 -1.20 2.12
N SER A 15 -42.69 -0.49 3.21
CA SER A 15 -41.37 -0.56 3.85
C SER A 15 -41.07 -1.93 4.47
N LEU A 16 -42.06 -2.62 5.05
CA LEU A 16 -41.90 -3.99 5.54
C LEU A 16 -41.74 -5.02 4.41
N GLY A 17 -42.40 -4.83 3.26
CA GLY A 17 -42.26 -5.72 2.10
C GLY A 17 -40.87 -5.69 1.46
N VAL A 18 -40.24 -4.51 1.40
CA VAL A 18 -38.90 -4.34 0.81
C VAL A 18 -37.80 -4.77 1.81
N GLY A 19 -37.97 -4.49 3.11
CA GLY A 19 -37.01 -4.91 4.14
C GLY A 19 -37.00 -6.43 4.43
N GLY A 20 -38.16 -7.09 4.35
CA GLY A 20 -38.28 -8.53 4.64
C GLY A 20 -37.70 -9.44 3.55
N SER A 21 -37.56 -8.96 2.31
CA SER A 21 -37.08 -9.76 1.19
C SER A 21 -35.55 -9.93 1.18
N PHE A 22 -34.80 -9.13 1.95
CA PHE A 22 -33.34 -9.23 2.02
C PHE A 22 -32.80 -10.26 3.00
N LEU A 23 -33.61 -10.81 3.90
CA LEU A 23 -33.14 -11.76 4.92
C LEU A 23 -33.26 -13.24 4.52
N PHE A 24 -33.86 -13.57 3.37
CA PHE A 24 -34.05 -14.96 2.93
C PHE A 24 -33.17 -15.42 1.76
N LEU A 25 -32.28 -14.57 1.26
CA LEU A 25 -31.26 -14.96 0.27
C LEU A 25 -29.92 -15.18 0.96
N LYS A 26 -29.84 -16.20 1.82
CA LYS A 26 -28.54 -16.84 2.10
C LYS A 26 -28.21 -17.69 0.85
N PRO A 27 -27.22 -17.32 0.02
CA PRO A 27 -26.78 -18.23 -1.03
C PRO A 27 -26.30 -19.50 -0.32
N LYS A 28 -26.97 -20.63 -0.62
CA LYS A 28 -26.39 -21.93 -0.31
C LYS A 28 -25.08 -21.96 -1.07
N ALA A 29 -23.96 -21.87 -0.35
CA ALA A 29 -22.66 -22.14 -0.89
C ALA A 29 -22.65 -23.60 -1.34
N THR A 30 -23.07 -23.83 -2.58
CA THR A 30 -22.67 -25.01 -3.34
C THR A 30 -21.15 -24.94 -3.37
N LYS A 31 -20.52 -25.75 -2.51
CA LYS A 31 -19.12 -26.12 -2.65
C LYS A 31 -19.01 -26.87 -3.96
N GLU A 32 -18.90 -26.14 -5.06
CA GLU A 32 -18.44 -26.72 -6.30
C GLU A 32 -17.06 -27.30 -6.00
N PRO A 33 -16.80 -28.58 -6.32
CA PRO A 33 -15.46 -29.11 -6.20
C PRO A 33 -14.57 -28.25 -7.10
N VAL A 34 -13.57 -27.60 -6.52
CA VAL A 34 -12.52 -26.91 -7.26
C VAL A 34 -11.95 -27.93 -8.23
N LYS A 35 -12.29 -27.80 -9.52
CA LYS A 35 -11.77 -28.65 -10.58
C LYS A 35 -10.35 -28.19 -10.84
N ILE A 36 -9.41 -28.74 -10.07
CA ILE A 36 -7.99 -28.64 -10.36
C ILE A 36 -7.75 -29.52 -11.59
N TYR A 37 -7.62 -28.91 -12.76
CA TYR A 37 -7.18 -29.63 -13.95
C TYR A 37 -5.69 -29.89 -13.80
N THR A 38 -5.31 -31.15 -13.59
CA THR A 38 -3.93 -31.60 -13.69
C THR A 38 -3.45 -31.32 -15.11
N ALA A 39 -2.54 -30.36 -15.27
CA ALA A 39 -1.81 -30.22 -16.52
C ALA A 39 -0.97 -31.49 -16.69
N VAL A 40 -1.28 -32.28 -17.73
CA VAL A 40 -0.42 -33.38 -18.16
C VAL A 40 0.90 -32.76 -18.60
N THR A 41 1.97 -33.05 -17.85
CA THR A 41 3.33 -32.68 -18.19
C THR A 41 3.65 -33.22 -19.60
N PRO A 42 3.90 -32.38 -20.61
CA PRO A 42 4.42 -32.89 -21.87
C PRO A 42 5.83 -33.46 -21.60
N ASP A 43 6.01 -34.68 -22.09
CA ASP A 43 7.24 -35.46 -22.09
C ASP A 43 8.45 -34.59 -22.47
N PRO A 44 9.55 -34.55 -21.68
CA PRO A 44 10.72 -33.76 -22.03
C PRO A 44 11.37 -34.31 -23.32
N GLN A 45 11.09 -33.65 -24.44
CA GLN A 45 11.85 -33.88 -25.68
C GLN A 45 13.32 -33.57 -25.42
N SER A 46 14.15 -34.60 -25.64
CA SER A 46 15.60 -34.56 -25.61
C SER A 46 16.18 -33.39 -26.40
N ILE A 47 16.95 -32.53 -25.72
CA ILE A 47 17.75 -31.46 -26.32
C ILE A 47 18.90 -32.08 -27.12
N PRO A 48 19.13 -31.69 -28.38
CA PRO A 48 20.28 -32.12 -29.16
C PRO A 48 21.56 -31.46 -28.62
N THR A 49 22.56 -32.28 -28.35
CA THR A 49 23.95 -31.92 -28.04
C THR A 49 24.50 -30.96 -29.11
N GLN A 50 24.82 -29.72 -28.73
CA GLN A 50 25.64 -28.82 -29.53
C GLN A 50 27.08 -28.80 -29.01
N GLU A 51 27.99 -28.87 -29.97
CA GLU A 51 29.44 -28.91 -29.84
C GLU A 51 30.02 -27.72 -29.08
N THR A 52 30.96 -28.07 -28.20
CA THR A 52 31.95 -27.21 -27.57
C THR A 52 32.85 -26.58 -28.64
N VAL A 53 32.74 -25.26 -28.84
CA VAL A 53 33.80 -24.47 -29.46
C VAL A 53 34.46 -23.65 -28.35
N ALA A 54 35.72 -23.97 -28.09
CA ALA A 54 36.58 -23.26 -27.17
C ALA A 54 36.89 -21.85 -27.70
N HIS A 55 36.79 -20.84 -26.83
CA HIS A 55 37.46 -19.56 -27.04
C HIS A 55 38.08 -19.09 -25.70
N GLU A 56 39.38 -19.33 -25.56
CA GLU A 56 40.32 -18.52 -24.76
C GLU A 56 40.31 -17.11 -25.37
N THR A 57 40.46 -15.96 -24.73
CA THR A 57 41.24 -15.42 -23.60
C THR A 57 40.53 -14.06 -23.33
N ASP A 58 40.46 -13.44 -22.16
CA ASP A 58 41.60 -12.70 -21.63
C ASP A 58 41.32 -12.03 -20.27
N THR A 59 42.45 -11.74 -19.65
CA THR A 59 42.73 -11.23 -18.32
C THR A 59 42.36 -9.75 -18.15
N SER A 60 41.67 -9.38 -17.06
CA SER A 60 42.01 -8.17 -16.28
C SER A 60 41.14 -7.95 -15.02
N THR A 61 41.82 -8.03 -13.87
CA THR A 61 41.76 -7.10 -12.72
C THR A 61 40.50 -7.00 -11.84
N PRO A 62 40.53 -7.49 -10.58
CA PRO A 62 39.59 -7.08 -9.55
C PRO A 62 40.08 -5.81 -8.85
N HIS A 63 39.38 -4.69 -9.03
CA HIS A 63 39.51 -3.52 -8.16
C HIS A 63 38.62 -3.69 -6.94
N ASN A 64 39.25 -4.02 -5.81
CA ASN A 64 38.65 -4.09 -4.49
C ASN A 64 38.64 -2.68 -3.91
N HIS A 65 37.48 -2.00 -3.91
CA HIS A 65 37.30 -0.76 -3.17
C HIS A 65 36.48 -1.04 -1.91
N ASP A 66 37.22 -1.35 -0.85
CA ASP A 66 36.74 -1.34 0.52
C ASP A 66 36.63 0.13 0.95
N HIS A 67 35.40 0.65 1.03
CA HIS A 67 35.09 1.95 1.62
C HIS A 67 34.18 1.72 2.82
N SER A 68 34.82 1.38 3.93
CA SER A 68 34.21 1.42 5.26
C SER A 68 34.08 2.88 5.71
N HIS A 69 32.87 3.43 5.60
CA HIS A 69 32.50 4.66 6.32
C HIS A 69 31.89 4.26 7.67
N GLY A 70 32.74 4.21 8.70
CA GLY A 70 32.31 4.16 10.08
C GLY A 70 31.80 5.53 10.53
N HIS A 71 30.49 5.75 10.48
CA HIS A 71 29.85 6.84 11.20
C HIS A 71 29.48 6.38 12.61
N SER A 72 30.37 6.65 13.56
CA SER A 72 30.07 6.57 14.98
C SER A 72 29.19 7.76 15.38
N HIS A 73 27.91 7.53 15.65
CA HIS A 73 27.08 8.50 16.34
C HIS A 73 27.27 8.33 17.84
N GLU A 74 27.96 9.29 18.44
CA GLU A 74 28.09 9.45 19.87
C GLU A 74 26.70 9.74 20.45
N ALA A 75 26.17 8.83 21.27
CA ALA A 75 24.88 8.99 21.92
C ALA A 75 24.99 10.08 22.99
N VAL A 76 24.40 11.25 22.73
CA VAL A 76 24.25 12.32 23.71
C VAL A 76 23.17 11.90 24.71
N PRO A 77 23.48 11.70 26.01
CA PRO A 77 22.47 11.42 27.01
C PRO A 77 21.64 12.69 27.28
N HIS A 78 20.34 12.58 27.09
CA HIS A 78 19.38 13.61 27.48
C HIS A 78 18.90 13.30 28.91
N THR A 79 19.24 14.19 29.83
CA THR A 79 18.76 14.17 31.22
C THR A 79 17.36 14.76 31.26
N HIS A 80 16.37 13.99 31.70
CA HIS A 80 15.03 14.49 31.95
C HIS A 80 15.01 15.23 33.30
N GLU A 81 14.74 16.54 33.28
CA GLU A 81 14.42 17.31 34.48
C GLU A 81 12.98 17.04 34.92
N ALA A 82 12.78 16.96 36.24
CA ALA A 82 11.49 16.63 36.85
C ALA A 82 10.49 17.80 36.71
N GLU A 83 9.30 17.49 36.20
CA GLU A 83 8.19 18.43 36.06
C GLU A 83 7.71 18.92 37.44
N THR A 84 7.76 20.23 37.65
CA THR A 84 7.19 20.89 38.83
C THR A 84 5.69 21.10 38.66
N ASN A 85 4.90 20.45 39.51
CA ASN A 85 3.46 20.67 39.69
C ASN A 85 3.16 22.16 39.94
N THR A 86 2.54 22.82 38.98
CA THR A 86 2.11 24.22 39.13
C THR A 86 0.64 24.26 39.56
N SER A 87 0.45 24.95 40.69
CA SER A 87 -0.75 25.11 41.47
C SER A 87 -1.95 25.68 40.69
N SER A 88 -3.11 25.09 40.94
CA SER A 88 -4.44 25.61 40.63
C SER A 88 -4.63 27.01 41.21
N GLY A 89 -4.65 28.02 40.34
CA GLY A 89 -5.11 29.38 40.63
C GLY A 89 -6.16 29.75 39.60
N GLY A 90 -7.42 29.83 40.03
CA GLY A 90 -8.57 30.10 39.16
C GLY A 90 -8.45 31.48 38.52
N TYR A 91 -8.23 31.49 37.20
CA TYR A 91 -8.42 32.67 36.36
C TYR A 91 -9.88 32.69 35.88
N ASP A 92 -10.62 33.62 36.47
CA ASP A 92 -11.98 34.00 36.09
C ASP A 92 -11.91 34.94 34.89
N TRP A 93 -12.31 34.46 33.71
CA TRP A 93 -12.08 35.11 32.41
C TRP A 93 -13.29 35.90 31.90
N GLN A 94 -14.33 36.11 32.71
CA GLN A 94 -15.62 36.63 32.25
C GLN A 94 -15.86 38.12 32.46
N ASP A 95 -14.87 38.88 32.94
CA ASP A 95 -15.06 40.30 33.24
C ASP A 95 -14.43 41.22 32.17
N ASP A 96 -15.33 41.82 31.40
CA ASP A 96 -15.33 43.20 30.89
C ASP A 96 -14.38 43.65 29.78
N GLY A 97 -14.97 43.85 28.60
CA GLY A 97 -14.45 44.80 27.63
C GLY A 97 -15.20 44.74 26.31
N VAL A 98 -16.06 45.73 26.06
CA VAL A 98 -16.64 46.04 24.75
C VAL A 98 -15.49 46.23 23.74
N PHE A 99 -15.16 45.17 23.00
CA PHE A 99 -14.28 45.24 21.84
C PHE A 99 -15.14 45.62 20.64
N GLU A 100 -14.86 46.79 20.07
CA GLU A 100 -15.37 47.14 18.75
C GLU A 100 -14.94 46.05 17.77
N SER A 101 -15.94 45.40 17.17
CA SER A 101 -15.80 44.32 16.18
C SER A 101 -15.13 44.88 14.92
N SER A 102 -13.80 44.90 14.94
CA SER A 102 -12.97 45.24 13.79
C SER A 102 -11.70 44.42 13.88
N SER A 103 -11.35 43.77 12.77
CA SER A 103 -10.07 43.13 12.51
C SER A 103 -9.87 41.82 13.25
N ASP A 104 -10.22 40.73 12.59
CA ASP A 104 -9.82 39.38 12.95
C ASP A 104 -8.27 39.37 13.09
N PRO A 105 -7.69 39.18 14.29
CA PRO A 105 -6.24 39.28 14.50
C PRO A 105 -5.47 38.13 13.82
N TRP A 106 -6.19 37.21 13.19
CA TRP A 106 -5.69 36.10 12.39
C TRP A 106 -5.96 36.24 10.89
N GLU A 107 -6.47 37.38 10.42
CA GLU A 107 -6.29 37.75 9.01
C GLU A 107 -4.81 38.08 8.79
N GLN A 108 -4.00 37.02 8.76
CA GLN A 108 -2.68 37.01 8.20
C GLN A 108 -2.83 37.39 6.72
N ILE A 109 -2.68 38.69 6.47
CA ILE A 109 -2.20 39.28 5.22
C ILE A 109 -0.79 38.72 4.94
N TYR A 110 -0.71 37.42 4.69
CA TYR A 110 0.38 36.93 3.88
C TYR A 110 0.12 37.49 2.49
N PRO A 111 1.05 38.24 1.90
CA PRO A 111 1.00 38.43 0.46
C PRO A 111 0.88 37.03 -0.12
N GLU A 112 -0.10 36.84 -0.99
CA GLU A 112 -0.30 35.67 -1.81
C GLU A 112 1.02 35.48 -2.58
N GLN A 113 1.97 34.80 -1.94
CA GLN A 113 3.21 34.41 -2.56
C GLN A 113 2.76 33.41 -3.60
N GLU A 114 2.64 33.88 -4.84
CA GLU A 114 2.75 33.07 -6.03
C GLU A 114 4.03 32.27 -5.85
N SER A 115 3.91 31.11 -5.20
CA SER A 115 5.02 30.20 -5.00
C SER A 115 5.48 29.91 -6.42
N PRO A 116 6.71 30.30 -6.79
CA PRO A 116 7.19 30.05 -8.13
C PRO A 116 6.95 28.57 -8.38
N ASN A 117 6.20 28.29 -9.44
CA ASN A 117 5.74 26.96 -9.83
C ASN A 117 6.93 26.14 -10.37
N THR A 118 8.10 26.29 -9.75
CA THR A 118 9.22 25.36 -9.80
C THR A 118 8.84 24.21 -8.88
N ASP A 119 7.90 23.38 -9.36
CA ASP A 119 7.54 22.08 -8.79
C ASP A 119 8.72 21.10 -8.97
N ASP A 120 9.88 21.49 -8.45
CA ASP A 120 11.09 20.66 -8.37
C ASP A 120 10.96 19.60 -7.25
N THR A 121 9.74 19.41 -6.72
CA THR A 121 9.46 18.36 -5.77
C THR A 121 9.53 17.03 -6.52
N TYR A 122 10.62 16.30 -6.34
CA TYR A 122 10.72 14.93 -6.81
C TYR A 122 10.17 13.95 -5.76
N PRO A 123 9.22 13.06 -6.10
CA PRO A 123 8.53 12.94 -7.40
C PRO A 123 7.45 14.03 -7.63
N PRO A 124 7.15 14.39 -8.90
CA PRO A 124 6.17 15.44 -9.24
C PRO A 124 4.81 15.18 -8.58
N ARG A 125 4.08 16.21 -8.12
CA ARG A 125 2.81 16.04 -7.37
C ARG A 125 1.83 15.05 -8.03
N ASP A 126 1.72 15.12 -9.36
CA ASP A 126 0.80 14.32 -10.18
C ASP A 126 1.43 13.05 -10.77
N TRP A 127 2.53 12.55 -10.20
CA TRP A 127 3.26 11.38 -10.72
C TRP A 127 2.40 10.12 -10.90
N TYR A 128 1.33 9.97 -10.12
CA TYR A 128 0.42 8.81 -10.18
C TYR A 128 -0.34 8.70 -11.51
N LYS A 129 -0.42 9.79 -12.29
CA LYS A 129 -1.04 9.85 -13.62
C LYS A 129 -0.10 9.44 -14.75
N THR A 130 1.17 9.15 -14.44
CA THR A 130 2.17 8.76 -15.45
C THR A 130 1.74 7.49 -16.18
N GLU A 131 1.70 7.56 -17.51
CA GLU A 131 1.33 6.43 -18.39
C GLU A 131 2.47 5.43 -18.54
N ASP A 132 3.72 5.90 -18.62
CA ASP A 132 4.89 5.02 -18.71
C ASP A 132 5.06 4.21 -17.42
N PRO A 133 4.95 2.87 -17.46
CA PRO A 133 5.07 2.02 -16.28
C PRO A 133 6.45 2.07 -15.65
N ILE A 134 7.51 2.32 -16.43
CA ILE A 134 8.89 2.41 -15.92
C ILE A 134 9.04 3.69 -15.12
N LEU A 135 8.63 4.82 -15.71
CA LEU A 135 8.69 6.12 -15.05
C LEU A 135 7.77 6.18 -13.82
N TYR A 136 6.57 5.60 -13.91
CA TYR A 136 5.67 5.44 -12.75
C TYR A 136 6.34 4.66 -11.61
N ALA A 137 7.02 3.56 -11.91
CA ALA A 137 7.71 2.74 -10.91
C ALA A 137 8.87 3.50 -10.25
N GLN A 138 9.60 4.33 -11.01
CA GLN A 138 10.65 5.18 -10.45
C GLN A 138 10.09 6.21 -9.46
N TYR A 139 9.01 6.89 -9.83
CA TYR A 139 8.35 7.86 -8.93
C TYR A 139 7.75 7.18 -7.70
N LEU A 140 7.08 6.04 -7.86
CA LEU A 140 6.57 5.25 -6.75
C LEU A 140 7.71 4.82 -5.81
N ARG A 141 8.85 4.37 -6.36
CA ARG A 141 10.03 3.99 -5.57
C ARG A 141 10.55 5.17 -4.76
N ALA A 142 10.73 6.32 -5.39
CA ALA A 142 11.20 7.53 -4.70
C ALA A 142 10.26 7.93 -3.56
N GLN A 143 8.94 7.88 -3.79
CA GLN A 143 7.93 8.17 -2.78
C GLN A 143 8.01 7.20 -1.60
N LEU A 144 8.10 5.89 -1.88
CA LEU A 144 8.14 4.88 -0.84
C LEU A 144 9.46 4.88 -0.07
N ILE A 145 10.60 5.13 -0.73
CA ILE A 145 11.89 5.32 -0.05
C ILE A 145 11.84 6.53 0.88
N LYS A 146 11.19 7.62 0.47
CA LYS A 146 11.01 8.81 1.32
C LYS A 146 10.17 8.51 2.57
N GLN A 147 9.21 7.59 2.48
CA GLN A 147 8.30 7.25 3.58
C GLN A 147 8.84 6.14 4.51
N PHE A 148 9.43 5.10 3.93
CA PHE A 148 9.80 3.85 4.63
C PHE A 148 11.31 3.61 4.67
N GLY A 149 12.11 4.41 3.96
CA GLY A 149 13.52 4.17 3.76
C GLY A 149 13.83 3.22 2.61
N ASP A 150 15.12 3.05 2.32
CA ASP A 150 15.60 2.14 1.29
C ASP A 150 15.70 0.70 1.83
N ILE A 151 14.56 0.01 1.83
CA ILE A 151 14.42 -1.38 2.30
C ILE A 151 13.98 -2.31 1.17
N SER A 152 14.28 -3.61 1.29
CA SER A 152 14.00 -4.60 0.24
C SER A 152 12.50 -4.71 -0.11
N GLN A 153 11.62 -4.54 0.88
CA GLN A 153 10.17 -4.61 0.71
C GLN A 153 9.64 -3.52 -0.22
N VAL A 154 10.23 -2.32 -0.19
CA VAL A 154 9.88 -1.24 -1.14
C VAL A 154 10.19 -1.66 -2.57
N HIS A 155 11.37 -2.23 -2.82
CA HIS A 155 11.75 -2.67 -4.18
C HIS A 155 10.87 -3.81 -4.69
N ILE A 156 10.54 -4.78 -3.83
CA ILE A 156 9.64 -5.90 -4.17
C ILE A 156 8.26 -5.36 -4.56
N PHE A 157 7.71 -4.43 -3.76
CA PHE A 157 6.40 -3.84 -4.02
C PHE A 157 6.38 -3.04 -5.32
N VAL A 158 7.42 -2.23 -5.57
CA VAL A 158 7.54 -1.42 -6.80
C VAL A 158 7.65 -2.29 -8.04
N GLU A 159 8.49 -3.33 -8.02
CA GLU A 159 8.64 -4.22 -9.18
C GLU A 159 7.33 -4.96 -9.49
N TRP A 160 6.56 -5.35 -8.47
CA TRP A 160 5.23 -5.92 -8.68
C TRP A 160 4.26 -4.93 -9.36
N GLN A 161 4.21 -3.67 -8.89
CA GLN A 161 3.36 -2.63 -9.49
C GLN A 161 3.75 -2.32 -10.94
N LYS A 162 5.06 -2.27 -11.22
CA LYS A 162 5.62 -2.09 -12.56
C LYS A 162 5.16 -3.20 -13.51
N LYS A 163 5.31 -4.47 -13.12
CA LYS A 163 4.86 -5.63 -13.92
C LYS A 163 3.35 -5.60 -14.17
N ARG A 164 2.57 -5.28 -13.14
CA ARG A 164 1.10 -5.19 -13.25
C ARG A 164 0.68 -4.13 -14.27
N ARG A 165 1.30 -2.95 -14.25
CA ARG A 165 1.02 -1.87 -15.22
C ARG A 165 1.50 -2.19 -16.63
N GLN A 166 2.55 -3.00 -16.78
CA GLN A 166 2.98 -3.53 -18.07
C GLN A 166 2.03 -4.61 -18.61
N GLY A 167 1.03 -5.05 -17.83
CA GLY A 167 0.13 -6.14 -18.22
C GLY A 167 0.84 -7.50 -18.26
N LEU A 168 1.98 -7.64 -17.58
CA LEU A 168 2.69 -8.90 -17.47
C LEU A 168 1.96 -9.81 -16.45
N PRO A 169 1.67 -11.08 -16.82
CA PRO A 169 1.04 -12.01 -15.89
C PRO A 169 2.00 -12.36 -14.75
N ILE A 170 1.43 -12.62 -13.57
CA ILE A 170 2.16 -13.15 -12.42
C ILE A 170 2.56 -14.59 -12.75
N ARG A 171 3.86 -14.88 -12.76
CA ARG A 171 4.38 -16.17 -13.22
C ARG A 171 4.41 -17.23 -12.13
N ASP A 172 4.54 -16.82 -10.87
CA ASP A 172 4.84 -17.72 -9.76
C ASP A 172 4.07 -17.32 -8.50
N ALA A 173 3.60 -18.31 -7.75
CA ALA A 173 3.04 -18.13 -6.42
C ALA A 173 4.07 -17.54 -5.45
N ALA A 174 5.35 -17.89 -5.61
CA ALA A 174 6.42 -17.32 -4.78
C ALA A 174 6.54 -15.80 -4.97
N GLU A 175 6.39 -15.30 -6.20
CA GLU A 175 6.40 -13.87 -6.50
C GLU A 175 5.23 -13.15 -5.81
N TYR A 176 4.03 -13.76 -5.85
CA TYR A 176 2.86 -13.18 -5.20
C TYR A 176 2.97 -13.20 -3.67
N ILE A 177 3.51 -14.27 -3.08
CA ILE A 177 3.78 -14.34 -1.64
C ILE A 177 4.77 -13.26 -1.21
N ALA A 178 5.87 -13.07 -1.96
CA ALA A 178 6.85 -12.03 -1.67
C ALA A 178 6.22 -10.63 -1.74
N PHE A 179 5.31 -10.39 -2.69
CA PHE A 179 4.53 -9.16 -2.75
C PHE A 179 3.64 -8.98 -1.51
N LEU A 180 2.92 -10.01 -1.07
CA LEU A 180 2.07 -9.94 0.13
C LEU A 180 2.90 -9.69 1.40
N GLU A 181 4.06 -10.32 1.52
CA GLU A 181 5.01 -10.09 2.61
C GLU A 181 5.50 -8.63 2.62
N ALA A 182 5.90 -8.11 1.46
CA ALA A 182 6.29 -6.71 1.33
C ALA A 182 5.13 -5.75 1.65
N GLN A 183 3.92 -6.04 1.16
CA GLN A 183 2.74 -5.23 1.42
C GLN A 183 2.38 -5.22 2.91
N TYR A 184 2.41 -6.37 3.58
CA TYR A 184 2.13 -6.46 5.02
C TYR A 184 3.19 -5.73 5.84
N TYR A 185 4.47 -5.79 5.45
CA TYR A 185 5.53 -5.06 6.14
C TYR A 185 5.37 -3.54 6.04
N LEU A 186 5.02 -3.02 4.85
CA LEU A 186 4.83 -1.60 4.61
C LEU A 186 3.52 -1.07 5.22
N TRP A 187 2.45 -1.87 5.13
CA TRP A 187 1.12 -1.54 5.64
C TRP A 187 0.47 -2.76 6.29
N PRO A 188 0.71 -2.98 7.60
CA PRO A 188 0.15 -4.11 8.31
C PRO A 188 -1.39 -4.12 8.24
N SER A 189 -1.94 -5.19 7.66
CA SER A 189 -3.37 -5.38 7.48
C SER A 189 -3.74 -6.83 7.78
N GLU A 190 -4.81 -7.03 8.56
CA GLU A 190 -5.31 -8.38 8.90
C GLU A 190 -5.72 -9.16 7.66
N MET A 191 -6.26 -8.47 6.64
CA MET A 191 -6.66 -9.08 5.36
C MET A 191 -5.43 -9.57 4.58
N THR A 192 -4.35 -8.79 4.57
CA THR A 192 -3.11 -9.20 3.90
C THR A 192 -2.48 -10.39 4.63
N LEU A 193 -2.50 -10.38 5.97
CA LEU A 193 -1.98 -11.47 6.78
C LEU A 193 -2.76 -12.77 6.60
N SER A 194 -4.09 -12.71 6.58
CA SER A 194 -4.92 -13.91 6.37
C SER A 194 -4.68 -14.50 4.98
N THR A 195 -4.63 -13.66 3.95
CA THR A 195 -4.31 -14.08 2.57
C THR A 195 -2.94 -14.74 2.52
N LEU A 196 -1.91 -14.10 3.09
CA LEU A 196 -0.55 -14.63 3.14
C LEU A 196 -0.50 -16.01 3.80
N LYS A 197 -1.20 -16.21 4.93
CA LYS A 197 -1.27 -17.51 5.61
C LYS A 197 -1.90 -18.58 4.72
N THR A 198 -3.02 -18.28 4.06
CA THR A 198 -3.67 -19.23 3.15
C THR A 198 -2.73 -19.66 2.01
N PHE A 199 -2.04 -18.71 1.38
CA PHE A 199 -1.09 -19.02 0.31
C PHE A 199 0.13 -19.83 0.82
N GLN A 200 0.60 -19.56 2.03
CA GLN A 200 1.68 -20.33 2.64
C GLN A 200 1.25 -21.77 2.98
N GLU A 201 0.03 -21.97 3.48
CA GLU A 201 -0.55 -23.29 3.76
C GLU A 201 -0.77 -24.11 2.47
N GLU A 202 -1.27 -23.49 1.41
CA GLU A 202 -1.43 -24.13 0.10
C GLU A 202 -0.08 -24.52 -0.51
N LYS A 203 0.92 -23.63 -0.41
CA LYS A 203 2.30 -23.92 -0.83
C LYS A 203 2.89 -25.09 -0.05
N ALA A 204 2.68 -25.13 1.27
CA ALA A 204 3.15 -26.23 2.12
C ALA A 204 2.43 -27.56 1.82
N SER A 205 1.18 -27.48 1.36
CA SER A 205 0.38 -28.63 0.93
C SER A 205 0.77 -29.16 -0.46
N GLY A 206 1.68 -28.48 -1.16
CA GLY A 206 2.12 -28.86 -2.52
C GLY A 206 1.10 -28.54 -3.61
N VAL A 207 0.10 -27.68 -3.31
CA VAL A 207 -0.88 -27.25 -4.30
C VAL A 207 -0.22 -26.24 -5.24
N GLN A 208 -0.26 -26.52 -6.54
CA GLN A 208 0.23 -25.58 -7.55
C GLN A 208 -0.82 -24.50 -7.78
N ILE A 209 -0.51 -23.28 -7.34
CA ILE A 209 -1.39 -22.13 -7.51
C ILE A 209 -1.12 -21.52 -8.89
N ILE A 210 -2.13 -21.54 -9.75
CA ILE A 210 -2.07 -20.99 -11.11
C ILE A 210 -2.90 -19.71 -11.14
N PHE A 211 -2.29 -18.60 -11.54
CA PHE A 211 -3.00 -17.34 -11.75
C PHE A 211 -3.57 -17.33 -13.17
N GLU A 212 -4.89 -17.37 -13.28
CA GLU A 212 -5.59 -17.20 -14.57
C GLU A 212 -5.56 -15.72 -14.99
N LYS A 213 -5.43 -15.46 -16.29
CA LYS A 213 -5.27 -14.12 -16.87
C LYS A 213 -6.60 -13.46 -17.18
#